data_AF-A0A522TNY3-F1
#
_entry.id   AF-A0A522TNY3-F1
#
_cell.length_a   1.000
_cell.length_b   1.000
_cell.length_c   1.000
_cell.angle_alpha   90.00
_cell.angle_beta   90.00
_cell.angle_gamma   90.00
#
_symmetry.space_group_name_H-M   'P 1'
#
loop_
_entity.id
_entity.type
_entity.pdbx_description
1 polymer ?
#
loop_
_entity_poly.entity_id
_entity_poly.type
_entity_poly.pdbx_seq_one_letter_code
_entity_poly.pdbx_strand_id
1 'polypeptide(L)'
;MHYDQSWMGSGIVGGIEAGLISAAAGLLLFLLLHGWGRRHHWCDARKIGWSFLLASILTISGDLWDMFYFNYANLQSPALLRAELAQVHDPEGLGLRVLCELLGVLLGIYLGWVVVGGHRSNRGGNHHS
;
A
#
# COMPACT_ATOMS: atom_id res chain seq x y z
N MET A 1 -6.13 -29.38 25.03
CA MET A 1 -5.46 -28.11 25.34
C MET A 1 -6.04 -27.06 24.39
N HIS A 2 -6.80 -26.09 24.93
CA HIS A 2 -7.27 -24.93 24.17
C HIS A 2 -6.04 -24.12 23.77
N TYR A 3 -5.80 -23.96 22.47
CA TYR A 3 -4.78 -23.04 21.99
C TYR A 3 -5.30 -21.62 22.20
N ASP A 4 -4.74 -20.93 23.18
CA ASP A 4 -4.93 -19.49 23.34
C ASP A 4 -4.32 -18.81 22.12
N GLN A 5 -5.18 -18.35 21.22
CA GLN A 5 -4.86 -17.65 19.98
C GLN A 5 -4.88 -16.13 20.14
N SER A 6 -4.77 -15.64 21.38
CA SER A 6 -4.78 -14.21 21.72
C SER A 6 -3.62 -13.41 21.12
N TRP A 7 -2.67 -14.09 20.47
CA TRP A 7 -1.52 -13.55 19.74
C TRP A 7 -1.66 -13.70 18.22
N MET A 8 -2.83 -14.16 17.71
CA MET A 8 -3.27 -14.08 16.29
C MET A 8 -3.49 -12.64 15.80
N GLY A 9 -2.79 -11.67 16.40
CA GLY A 9 -2.43 -10.43 15.74
C GLY A 9 -1.33 -10.61 14.69
N SER A 10 -0.71 -11.79 14.54
CA SER A 10 0.42 -12.04 13.62
C SER A 10 0.17 -11.59 12.18
N GLY A 11 -1.01 -11.86 11.61
CA GLY A 11 -1.36 -11.42 10.25
C GLY A 11 -1.63 -9.92 10.13
N ILE A 12 -2.35 -9.34 11.10
CA ILE A 12 -2.68 -7.91 11.14
C ILE A 12 -1.45 -7.06 11.42
N VAL A 13 -0.57 -7.49 12.33
CA VAL A 13 0.68 -6.80 12.67
C VAL A 13 1.60 -6.76 11.46
N GLY A 14 1.81 -7.89 10.77
CA GLY A 14 2.59 -7.93 9.53
C GLY A 14 1.99 -7.06 8.42
N GLY A 15 0.65 -7.04 8.31
CA GLY A 15 -0.06 -6.12 7.40
C GLY A 15 0.20 -4.65 7.74
N ILE A 16 0.05 -4.27 9.01
CA ILE A 16 0.29 -2.89 9.48
C ILE A 16 1.75 -2.49 9.24
N GLU A 17 2.73 -3.36 9.53
CA GLU A 17 4.14 -3.08 9.28
C GLU A 17 4.41 -2.84 7.78
N ALA A 18 3.90 -3.71 6.91
CA ALA A 18 4.01 -3.53 5.45
C ALA A 18 3.32 -2.24 4.97
N GLY A 19 2.16 -1.91 5.56
CA GLY A 19 1.46 -0.67 5.32
C GLY A 19 2.24 0.57 5.77
N LEU A 20 2.92 0.53 6.91
CA LEU A 20 3.77 1.63 7.39
C LEU A 20 5.00 1.83 6.50
N ILE A 21 5.63 0.75 6.05
CA ILE A 21 6.74 0.82 5.08
C ILE A 21 6.26 1.43 3.77
N SER A 22 5.10 0.98 3.29
CA SER A 22 4.48 1.51 2.06
C SER A 22 4.08 2.98 2.19
N ALA A 23 3.61 3.41 3.36
CA ALA A 23 3.35 4.81 3.65
C ALA A 23 4.63 5.65 3.65
N ALA A 24 5.72 5.15 4.24
CA ALA A 24 7.00 5.84 4.19
C ALA A 24 7.51 5.94 2.74
N ALA A 25 7.41 4.88 1.95
CA ALA A 25 7.81 4.87 0.54
C ALA A 25 6.97 5.87 -0.29
N GLY A 26 5.64 5.86 -0.14
CA GLY A 26 4.72 6.77 -0.81
C GLY A 26 4.98 8.24 -0.46
N LEU A 27 5.23 8.53 0.83
CA LEU A 27 5.60 9.86 1.31
C LEU A 27 6.92 10.34 0.68
N LEU A 28 7.96 9.51 0.73
CA LEU A 28 9.27 9.85 0.20
C LEU A 28 9.23 10.10 -1.31
N LEU A 29 8.57 9.21 -2.08
CA LEU A 29 8.42 9.38 -3.52
C LEU A 29 7.63 10.64 -3.88
N PHE A 30 6.57 10.95 -3.13
CA PHE A 30 5.83 12.20 -3.32
C PHE A 30 6.70 13.43 -3.07
N LEU A 31 7.47 13.46 -1.97
CA LEU A 31 8.34 14.59 -1.66
C LEU A 31 9.46 14.77 -2.69
N LEU A 32 10.03 13.68 -3.18
CA LEU A 32 11.04 13.69 -4.24
C LEU A 32 10.47 14.24 -5.55
N LEU A 33 9.32 13.71 -5.99
CA LEU A 33 8.65 14.16 -7.21
C LEU A 33 8.09 15.57 -7.08
N HIS A 34 7.68 15.99 -5.88
CA HIS A 34 7.29 17.36 -5.63
C HIS A 34 8.49 18.31 -5.73
N GLY A 35 9.62 17.96 -5.11
CA GLY A 35 10.87 18.72 -5.19
C GLY A 35 11.37 18.85 -6.64
N TRP A 36 11.34 17.76 -7.39
CA TRP A 36 11.70 17.73 -8.81
C TRP A 36 10.68 18.50 -9.68
N GLY A 37 9.40 18.21 -9.51
CA GLY A 37 8.31 18.76 -10.30
C GLY A 37 8.12 20.27 -10.12
N ARG A 38 8.54 20.84 -8.98
CA ARG A 38 8.61 22.30 -8.79
C ARG A 38 9.56 22.97 -9.78
N ARG A 39 10.64 22.31 -10.20
CA ARG A 39 11.59 22.86 -11.18
C ARG A 39 11.07 22.78 -12.62
N HIS A 40 10.11 21.90 -12.88
CA HIS A 40 9.61 21.60 -14.23
C HIS A 40 8.14 22.02 -14.46
N HIS A 41 7.54 22.82 -13.58
CA HIS A 41 6.14 23.29 -13.68
C HIS A 41 5.11 22.15 -13.83
N TRP A 42 5.32 21.02 -13.17
CA TRP A 42 4.37 19.91 -13.25
C TRP A 42 3.06 20.24 -12.53
N CYS A 43 1.93 19.83 -13.12
CA CYS A 43 0.63 19.89 -12.45
C CYS A 43 0.57 18.91 -11.26
N ASP A 44 -0.23 19.24 -10.25
CA ASP A 44 -0.29 18.44 -9.01
C ASP A 44 -0.84 17.04 -9.24
N ALA A 45 -1.80 16.89 -10.16
CA ALA A 45 -2.30 15.58 -10.58
C ALA A 45 -1.19 14.68 -11.15
N ARG A 46 -0.25 15.23 -11.92
CA ARG A 46 0.90 14.48 -12.45
C ARG A 46 1.86 14.04 -11.35
N LYS A 47 2.12 14.91 -10.36
CA LYS A 47 2.99 14.57 -9.21
C LYS A 47 2.38 13.43 -8.40
N ILE A 48 1.09 13.53 -8.06
CA ILE A 48 0.36 12.50 -7.32
C ILE A 48 0.32 11.19 -8.12
N GLY A 49 -0.02 11.24 -9.40
CA GLY A 49 -0.11 10.06 -10.26
C GLY A 49 1.20 9.30 -10.38
N TRP A 50 2.31 9.99 -10.63
CA TRP A 50 3.63 9.34 -10.69
C TRP A 50 4.10 8.81 -9.34
N SER A 51 3.78 9.52 -8.25
CA SER A 51 4.11 9.04 -6.89
C SER A 51 3.36 7.76 -6.58
N PHE A 52 2.07 7.71 -6.88
CA PHE A 52 1.24 6.53 -6.68
C PHE A 52 1.73 5.36 -7.52
N LEU A 53 2.00 5.57 -8.81
CA LEU A 53 2.46 4.53 -9.72
C LEU A 53 3.80 3.94 -9.27
N LEU A 54 4.79 4.79 -8.97
CA LEU A 54 6.11 4.33 -8.54
C LEU A 54 6.05 3.66 -7.16
N ALA A 55 5.29 4.20 -6.21
CA ALA A 55 5.16 3.61 -4.88
C ALA A 55 4.47 2.25 -4.94
N SER A 56 3.41 2.13 -5.73
CA SER A 56 2.68 0.87 -5.91
C SER A 56 3.58 -0.21 -6.55
N ILE A 57 4.35 0.16 -7.57
CA ILE A 57 5.30 -0.77 -8.20
C ILE A 57 6.40 -1.21 -7.22
N LEU A 58 6.88 -0.31 -6.38
CA LEU A 58 7.97 -0.60 -5.45
C LEU A 58 7.53 -1.50 -4.28
N THR A 59 6.30 -1.31 -3.80
CA THR A 59 5.85 -1.87 -2.52
C THR A 59 4.85 -3.00 -2.69
N ILE A 60 3.82 -2.80 -3.50
CA ILE A 60 2.71 -3.72 -3.66
C ILE A 60 3.05 -4.85 -4.65
N SER A 61 3.94 -4.62 -5.61
CA SER A 61 4.18 -5.58 -6.69
C SER A 61 4.65 -6.95 -6.23
N GLY A 62 5.42 -7.06 -5.14
CA GLY A 62 5.87 -8.36 -4.63
C GLY A 62 4.70 -9.21 -4.14
N ASP A 63 4.00 -8.71 -3.12
CA ASP A 63 2.87 -9.41 -2.50
C ASP A 63 1.70 -9.60 -3.48
N LEU A 64 1.51 -8.67 -4.43
CA LEU A 64 0.51 -8.80 -5.50
C LEU A 64 0.88 -9.90 -6.51
N TRP A 65 2.17 -10.07 -6.82
CA TRP A 65 2.64 -11.14 -7.70
C TRP A 65 2.49 -12.49 -7.03
N ASP A 66 2.84 -12.59 -5.75
CA ASP A 66 2.61 -13.80 -4.96
C ASP A 66 1.12 -14.14 -4.92
N MET A 67 0.25 -13.16 -4.68
CA MET A 67 -1.20 -13.35 -4.73
C MET A 67 -1.68 -13.82 -6.12
N PHE A 68 -1.13 -13.24 -7.20
CA PHE A 68 -1.47 -13.63 -8.56
C PHE A 68 -1.01 -15.06 -8.88
N TYR A 69 0.22 -15.42 -8.50
CA TYR A 69 0.74 -16.78 -8.64
C TYR A 69 -0.09 -17.79 -7.84
N PHE A 70 -0.43 -17.50 -6.58
CA PHE A 70 -1.26 -18.42 -5.80
C PHE A 70 -2.69 -18.53 -6.30
N ASN A 71 -3.22 -17.51 -6.99
CA ASN A 71 -4.55 -17.54 -7.58
C ASN A 71 -4.59 -18.26 -8.94
N TYR A 72 -3.60 -18.01 -9.81
CA TYR A 72 -3.56 -18.53 -11.19
C TYR A 72 -2.70 -19.78 -11.37
N ALA A 73 -1.61 -19.92 -10.61
CA ALA A 73 -0.72 -21.08 -10.67
C ALA A 73 -1.20 -22.23 -9.77
N ASN A 74 -2.33 -22.10 -9.07
CA ASN A 74 -3.00 -23.20 -8.35
C ASN A 74 -3.64 -24.17 -9.35
N LEU A 75 -2.92 -25.18 -9.85
CA LEU A 75 -2.67 -26.50 -9.26
C LEU A 75 -3.96 -27.31 -9.04
N GLN A 76 -4.26 -28.18 -10.02
CA GLN A 76 -5.44 -29.05 -10.13
C GLN A 76 -5.57 -30.17 -9.07
N SER A 77 -5.03 -30.04 -7.85
CA SER A 77 -5.14 -31.11 -6.86
C SER A 77 -5.77 -30.64 -5.54
N PRO A 78 -7.00 -31.09 -5.23
CA PRO A 78 -7.63 -30.90 -3.91
C PRO A 78 -6.83 -31.51 -2.75
N ALA A 79 -5.79 -32.31 -3.03
CA ALA A 79 -4.90 -32.91 -2.06
C ALA A 79 -3.83 -31.94 -1.54
N LEU A 80 -3.29 -31.05 -2.39
CA LEU A 80 -2.43 -29.95 -1.94
C LEU A 80 -3.23 -28.85 -1.26
N LEU A 81 -4.47 -28.59 -1.70
CA LEU A 81 -5.39 -27.70 -0.99
C LEU A 81 -5.68 -28.19 0.44
N ARG A 82 -5.77 -29.51 0.67
CA ARG A 82 -5.99 -30.11 1.99
C ARG A 82 -4.69 -30.25 2.81
N ALA A 83 -3.54 -30.43 2.16
CA ALA A 83 -2.25 -30.44 2.83
C ALA A 83 -1.82 -29.03 3.25
N GLU A 84 -2.13 -28.02 2.43
CA GLU A 84 -2.02 -26.60 2.78
C GLU A 84 -3.10 -26.22 3.80
N LEU A 85 -4.39 -26.57 3.69
CA LEU A 85 -5.37 -26.32 4.77
C LEU A 85 -5.01 -26.99 6.12
N ALA A 86 -4.17 -28.03 6.12
CA ALA A 86 -3.69 -28.70 7.33
C ALA A 86 -2.36 -28.12 7.88
N GLN A 87 -1.59 -27.41 7.05
CA GLN A 87 -0.38 -26.67 7.47
C GLN A 87 -0.64 -25.15 7.60
N VAL A 88 -1.72 -24.65 7.02
CA VAL A 88 -2.19 -23.27 7.00
C VAL A 88 -3.23 -23.13 8.09
N HIS A 89 -2.75 -22.69 9.25
CA HIS A 89 -3.61 -22.14 10.29
C HIS A 89 -3.84 -20.62 10.09
N ASP A 90 -3.36 -20.02 8.97
CA ASP A 90 -3.52 -18.60 8.61
C ASP A 90 -3.52 -18.37 7.06
N PRO A 91 -4.63 -18.61 6.34
CA PRO A 91 -4.74 -18.33 4.89
C PRO A 91 -4.98 -16.84 4.56
N GLU A 92 -5.00 -15.96 5.57
CA GLU A 92 -5.68 -14.65 5.52
C GLU A 92 -4.71 -13.46 5.42
N GLY A 93 -3.39 -13.70 5.50
CA GLY A 93 -2.38 -12.64 5.64
C GLY A 93 -1.96 -11.93 4.36
N LEU A 94 -1.89 -12.62 3.21
CA LEU A 94 -1.38 -12.05 1.95
C LEU A 94 -2.29 -10.95 1.41
N GLY A 95 -3.60 -11.19 1.32
CA GLY A 95 -4.55 -10.18 0.87
C GLY A 95 -4.65 -8.99 1.82
N LEU A 96 -4.58 -9.23 3.13
CA LEU A 96 -4.55 -8.17 4.13
C LEU A 96 -3.29 -7.31 4.02
N ARG A 97 -2.13 -7.93 3.76
CA ARG A 97 -0.86 -7.23 3.59
C ARG A 97 -0.86 -6.35 2.34
N VAL A 98 -1.31 -6.87 1.20
CA VAL A 98 -1.52 -6.07 -0.03
C VAL A 98 -2.47 -4.89 0.22
N LEU A 99 -3.57 -5.12 0.95
CA LEU A 99 -4.51 -4.05 1.32
C LEU A 99 -3.84 -2.98 2.19
N CYS A 100 -3.10 -3.40 3.22
CA CYS A 100 -2.39 -2.48 4.09
C CYS A 100 -1.29 -1.70 3.35
N GLU A 101 -0.57 -2.33 2.43
CA GLU A 101 0.42 -1.67 1.56
C GLU A 101 -0.25 -0.61 0.68
N LEU A 102 -1.39 -0.93 0.05
CA LEU A 102 -2.15 0.02 -0.77
C LEU A 102 -2.65 1.22 0.07
N LEU A 103 -3.25 0.95 1.24
CA LEU A 103 -3.69 2.00 2.16
C LEU A 103 -2.49 2.82 2.66
N GLY A 104 -1.36 2.17 2.90
CA GLY A 104 -0.09 2.79 3.23
C GLY A 104 0.35 3.79 2.16
N VAL A 105 0.48 3.35 0.90
CA VAL A 105 0.84 4.21 -0.23
C VAL A 105 -0.08 5.44 -0.32
N LEU A 106 -1.40 5.23 -0.24
CA LEU A 106 -2.38 6.32 -0.28
C LEU A 106 -2.19 7.31 0.87
N LEU A 107 -2.01 6.80 2.09
CA LEU A 107 -1.80 7.61 3.28
C LEU A 107 -0.49 8.41 3.19
N GLY A 108 0.60 7.77 2.76
CA GLY A 108 1.90 8.41 2.60
C GLY A 108 1.88 9.58 1.61
N ILE A 109 1.24 9.37 0.45
CA ILE A 109 1.07 10.42 -0.57
C ILE A 109 0.17 11.54 -0.06
N TYR A 110 -0.93 11.22 0.61
CA TYR A 110 -1.83 12.21 1.20
C TYR A 110 -1.12 13.08 2.24
N LEU A 111 -0.35 12.47 3.14
CA LEU A 111 0.46 13.19 4.12
C LEU A 111 1.49 14.09 3.43
N GLY A 112 2.16 13.60 2.40
CA GLY A 112 3.10 14.40 1.61
C GLY A 112 2.43 15.63 0.99
N TRP A 113 1.22 15.47 0.44
CA TRP A 113 0.45 16.57 -0.14
C TRP A 113 0.02 17.60 0.92
N VAL A 114 -0.39 17.14 2.11
CA VAL A 114 -0.73 18.01 3.25
C VAL A 114 0.49 18.80 3.73
N VAL A 115 1.64 18.15 3.91
CA VAL A 115 2.90 18.77 4.36
C VAL A 115 3.35 19.88 3.40
N VAL A 116 3.18 19.66 2.11
CA VAL A 116 3.53 20.62 1.05
C VAL A 116 2.52 21.79 0.96
N GLY A 117 1.40 21.72 1.66
CA GLY A 117 0.43 22.81 1.75
C GLY A 117 -0.65 22.78 0.66
N GLY A 118 -0.93 21.60 0.07
CA GLY A 118 -2.00 21.45 -0.93
C GLY A 118 -3.38 21.96 -0.46
N HIS A 119 -3.64 21.96 0.85
CA HIS A 119 -4.85 22.54 1.45
C HIS A 119 -4.97 24.07 1.25
N ARG A 120 -3.86 24.81 1.12
CA ARG A 120 -3.90 26.27 0.91
C ARG A 120 -4.27 26.65 -0.52
N SER A 121 -3.96 25.80 -1.50
CA SER A 121 -4.32 26.03 -2.91
C SER A 121 -5.83 26.02 -3.15
N ASN A 122 -6.61 25.31 -2.32
CA ASN A 122 -8.07 25.18 -2.49
C ASN A 122 -8.89 26.25 -1.75
N ARG A 123 -8.25 27.08 -0.90
CA ARG A 123 -8.93 28.17 -0.15
C ARG A 123 -8.74 29.56 -0.75
N GLY A 124 -7.87 29.73 -1.75
CA GLY A 124 -7.59 31.03 -2.39
C GLY A 124 -8.56 31.45 -3.50
N GLY A 125 -9.53 30.59 -3.89
CA GLY A 125 -10.42 30.84 -5.03
C GLY A 125 -11.69 31.66 -4.74
N ASN A 126 -11.90 32.14 -3.51
CA ASN A 126 -13.19 32.73 -3.09
C ASN A 126 -13.12 34.21 -2.70
N HIS A 127 -12.16 34.97 -3.20
CA HIS A 127 -12.14 36.42 -3.08
C HIS A 127 -11.66 37.07 -4.36
N HIS A 128 -12.52 37.16 -5.38
CA HIS A 128 -12.54 38.26 -6.36
C HIS A 128 -13.90 38.22 -7.06
N SER A 129 -14.87 38.95 -6.48
CA SER A 129 -16.09 39.44 -7.12
C SER A 129 -15.87 40.89 -7.49
#